data_AF-A0A5E4P6A2-F1
#
_entry.id   AF-A0A5E4P6A2-F1
#
_cell.length_a   1.000
_cell.length_b   1.000
_cell.length_c   1.000
_cell.angle_alpha   90.00
_cell.angle_beta   90.00
_cell.angle_gamma   90.00
#
_symmetry.space_group_name_H-M   'P 1'
#
loop_
_entity.id
_entity.type
_entity.pdbx_description
1 polymer ?
#
loop_
_entity_poly.entity_id
_entity_poly.type
_entity_poly.pdbx_seq_one_letter_code
_entity_poly.pdbx_strand_id
1 'polypeptide(L)' 'MLAEIPLELLLLETDAPYVGKTPADALKSAEFVSEAKGISIDEVLTGTTENAKRAFGLKLDG' A
#
# COMPACT_ATOMS: atom_id res chain seq x y z
N MET A 1 -16.60 -2.46 2.22
CA MET A 1 -15.66 -3.41 1.56
C MET A 1 -14.42 -2.64 1.08
N LEU A 2 -13.29 -3.28 0.73
CA LEU A 2 -12.04 -2.58 0.32
C LEU A 2 -12.26 -1.53 -0.78
N ALA A 3 -13.14 -1.83 -1.74
CA ALA A 3 -13.51 -0.92 -2.82
C ALA A 3 -14.05 0.43 -2.33
N GLU A 4 -14.75 0.47 -1.19
CA GLU A 4 -15.43 1.65 -0.65
C GLU A 4 -14.54 2.51 0.26
N ILE A 5 -13.41 1.97 0.75
CA ILE A 5 -12.50 2.70 1.64
C ILE A 5 -11.69 3.71 0.82
N PRO A 6 -11.67 5.02 1.12
CA PRO A 6 -10.86 5.99 0.37
C PRO A 6 -9.36 5.61 0.35
N LEU A 7 -8.70 5.79 -0.79
CA LEU A 7 -7.28 5.41 -0.97
C LEU A 7 -6.38 6.16 0.02
N GLU A 8 -6.70 7.41 0.36
CA GLU A 8 -5.92 8.24 1.29
C GLU A 8 -5.92 7.74 2.74
N LEU A 9 -6.76 6.75 3.05
CA LEU A 9 -6.85 6.07 4.34
C LEU A 9 -6.18 4.68 4.34
N LEU A 10 -5.61 4.24 3.21
CA LEU A 10 -4.98 2.93 3.09
C LEU A 10 -3.45 3.00 3.28
N LEU A 11 -2.92 1.98 3.94
CA LEU A 11 -1.51 1.63 4.01
C LEU A 11 -1.34 0.19 3.51
N LEU A 12 -0.15 -0.14 3.00
CA LEU A 12 0.20 -1.49 2.59
C LEU A 12 1.14 -2.12 3.62
N GLU A 13 0.88 -3.37 3.97
CA GLU A 13 1.74 -4.16 4.85
C GLU A 13 1.83 -5.61 4.38
N THR A 14 2.85 -6.31 4.87
CA THR A 14 3.03 -7.75 4.64
C THR A 14 2.81 -8.57 5.90
N ASP A 15 2.96 -7.96 7.08
CA ASP A 15 3.10 -8.63 8.38
C ASP A 15 4.27 -9.65 8.39
N ALA A 16 5.31 -9.39 7.60
CA ALA A 16 6.51 -10.23 7.59
C ALA A 16 7.18 -10.22 8.98
N PRO A 17 7.67 -11.37 9.49
CA PRO A 17 7.91 -12.63 8.76
C PRO A 17 6.75 -13.65 8.84
N TYR A 18 5.53 -13.25 9.20
CA TYR A 18 4.42 -14.18 9.37
C TYR A 18 4.13 -14.95 8.07
N VAL A 19 4.08 -16.29 8.16
CA VAL A 19 3.84 -17.23 7.05
C VAL A 19 4.82 -17.09 5.86
N GLY A 20 6.10 -16.82 6.13
CA GLY A 20 7.13 -16.84 5.09
C GLY A 20 7.04 -15.69 4.08
N LYS A 21 6.31 -14.62 4.42
CA LYS A 21 6.28 -13.39 3.64
C LYS A 21 7.57 -12.59 3.82
N THR A 22 7.90 -11.83 2.79
CA THR A 22 9.00 -10.87 2.73
C THR A 22 8.45 -9.45 2.59
N PRO A 23 9.23 -8.39 2.90
CA PRO A 23 8.80 -7.02 2.65
C PRO A 23 8.39 -6.75 1.20
N ALA A 24 9.03 -7.42 0.22
CA ALA A 24 8.70 -7.28 -1.19
C ALA A 24 7.29 -7.78 -1.55
N ASP A 25 6.69 -8.66 -0.73
CA ASP A 25 5.33 -9.14 -0.93
C ASP A 25 4.27 -8.04 -0.74
N ALA A 26 4.65 -6.84 -0.28
CA ALA A 26 3.75 -5.67 -0.23
C ALA A 26 3.23 -5.30 -1.63
N LEU A 27 3.98 -5.61 -2.69
CA LEU A 27 3.57 -5.40 -4.08
C LEU A 27 2.33 -6.22 -4.44
N LYS A 28 2.16 -7.43 -3.88
CA LYS A 28 0.96 -8.25 -4.08
C LYS A 28 -0.28 -7.59 -3.46
N SER A 29 -0.11 -6.93 -2.31
CA SER A 29 -1.19 -6.13 -1.70
C SER A 29 -1.55 -4.94 -2.59
N ALA A 30 -0.57 -4.31 -3.23
CA ALA A 30 -0.81 -3.21 -4.16
C ALA A 30 -1.60 -3.66 -5.40
N GLU A 31 -1.24 -4.80 -6.00
CA GLU A 31 -1.96 -5.42 -7.12
C GLU A 31 -3.43 -5.70 -6.76
N PHE A 32 -3.67 -6.31 -5.60
CA PHE A 32 -5.03 -6.59 -5.13
C PHE A 32 -5.85 -5.31 -4.91
N VAL A 33 -5.25 -4.26 -4.33
CA VAL A 33 -5.92 -2.96 -4.15
C VAL A 33 -6.24 -2.30 -5.49
N SER A 34 -5.32 -2.37 -6.46
CA SER A 34 -5.52 -1.84 -7.82
C SER A 34 -6.73 -2.50 -8.49
N GLU A 35 -6.81 -3.83 -8.47
CA GLU A 35 -7.95 -4.58 -9.00
C GLU A 35 -9.26 -4.26 -8.26
N ALA A 36 -9.24 -4.26 -6.93
CA ALA A 36 -10.43 -4.03 -6.11
C ALA A 36 -11.00 -2.60 -6.26
N LYS A 37 -10.16 -1.62 -6.62
CA LYS A 37 -10.55 -0.22 -6.79
C LYS A 37 -10.74 0.22 -8.24
N GLY A 38 -10.22 -0.54 -9.22
CA GLY A 38 -10.25 -0.15 -10.63
C GLY A 38 -9.35 1.04 -10.96
N ILE A 39 -8.24 1.20 -10.24
CA ILE A 39 -7.23 2.26 -10.45
C ILE A 39 -5.88 1.65 -10.81
N SER A 40 -4.97 2.46 -11.35
CA SER A 40 -3.63 1.97 -11.76
C SER A 40 -2.78 1.53 -10.56
N ILE A 41 -1.87 0.58 -10.78
CA ILE A 41 -0.92 0.14 -9.75
C ILE A 41 -0.02 1.30 -9.29
N ASP A 42 0.38 2.19 -10.20
CA ASP A 42 1.21 3.36 -9.89
C ASP A 42 0.48 4.34 -8.96
N GLU A 43 -0.83 4.51 -9.14
CA GLU A 43 -1.67 5.34 -8.27
C GLU A 43 -1.76 4.74 -6.85
N VAL A 44 -1.90 3.40 -6.74
CA VAL A 44 -1.87 2.71 -5.44
C VAL A 44 -0.52 2.89 -4.76
N LEU A 45 0.59 2.63 -5.46
CA LEU A 45 1.94 2.73 -4.91
C LEU A 45 2.25 4.16 -4.46
N THR A 46 1.95 5.14 -5.30
CA THR A 46 2.17 6.56 -4.98
C THR A 46 1.29 6.99 -3.80
N GLY A 47 -0.01 6.73 -3.85
CA GLY A 47 -0.95 7.14 -2.82
C GLY A 47 -0.64 6.52 -1.46
N THR A 48 -0.39 5.21 -1.41
CA THR A 48 -0.09 4.52 -0.15
C THR A 48 1.29 4.87 0.39
N THR A 49 2.27 5.19 -0.47
CA THR A 49 3.57 5.73 -0.04
C THR A 49 3.42 7.12 0.59
N GLU A 50 2.66 8.02 -0.01
CA GLU A 50 2.38 9.35 0.56
C GLU A 50 1.58 9.25 1.88
N ASN A 51 0.64 8.31 1.97
CA ASN A 51 -0.07 8.04 3.21
C ASN A 51 0.89 7.55 4.31
N ALA A 52 1.81 6.64 4.00
CA ALA A 52 2.81 6.14 4.94
C ALA A 52 3.74 7.26 5.42
N LYS A 53 4.19 8.14 4.51
CA LYS A 53 4.98 9.33 4.86
C LYS A 53 4.24 10.22 5.84
N ARG A 54 2.95 10.50 5.61
CA ARG A 54 2.13 11.30 6.52
C ARG A 54 1.90 10.61 7.87
N ALA A 55 1.52 9.34 7.85
CA ALA A 55 1.14 8.59 9.04
C ALA A 55 2.31 8.38 10.01
N PHE A 56 3.52 8.15 9.46
CA PHE A 56 4.72 7.85 10.25
C PHE A 56 5.73 9.01 10.28
N GLY A 57 5.44 10.15 9.64
CA GLY A 57 6.35 11.29 9.57
C GLY A 57 7.65 11.00 8.81
N LEU A 58 7.61 10.12 7.80
CA LEU A 58 8.80 9.69 7.06
C LEU A 58 9.27 10.80 6.12
N LYS A 59 10.59 11.01 6.10
CA LYS A 59 11.29 11.74 5.04
C LYS A 59 12.08 10.72 4.25
N LEU A 60 11.72 10.53 2.99
CA LEU A 60 12.54 9.77 2.07
C LEU A 60 13.51 10.76 1.43
N ASP A 61 14.73 10.79 1.95
CA ASP A 61 15.82 11.49 1.29
C ASP A 61 16.21 10.62 0.08
N GLY A 62 16.21 11.23 -1.11
CA GLY A 62 16.44 10.56 -2.38
C GLY A 62 17.85 10.01 -2.54
#